data_AF-A0A951HAH2-F1
#
_entry.id   AF-A0A951HAH2-F1
#
_cell.length_a   1.000
_cell.length_b   1.000
_cell.length_c   1.000
_cell.angle_alpha   90.00
_cell.angle_beta   90.00
_cell.angle_gamma   90.00
#
_symmetry.space_group_name_H-M   'P 1'
#
loop_
_entity.id
_entity.type
_entity.pdbx_description
1 polymer ?
#
loop_
_entity_poly.entity_id
_entity_poly.type
_entity_poly.pdbx_seq_one_letter_code
_entity_poly.pdbx_strand_id
1 'polypeptide(L)'
;MVLIVAALICIATALFISVPFWGHRVEGIPLPLITRTQGEDLGVLVEQRDALLRDMKDLEFDLEMGKIEADDYAQLRASTAAAASAVLQKIETITTPATQDTRRKKRKGSAAGTDFISERELHHQSLAQRAELEAEIEVLITRKRRKLAASQVVSNGHAAPIATSGSWQCESCGRTMSDADRFCGSCGLPRSST
;
A
#
# COMPACT_ATOMS: atom_id res chain seq x y z
N MET A 1 -30.10 -34.73 -3.71
CA MET A 1 -29.27 -34.27 -2.56
C MET A 1 -27.93 -33.72 -3.03
N VAL A 2 -27.01 -34.56 -3.56
CA VAL A 2 -25.66 -34.10 -3.99
C VAL A 2 -25.70 -32.99 -5.06
N LEU A 3 -26.55 -33.13 -6.09
CA LEU A 3 -26.69 -32.12 -7.15
C LEU A 3 -27.23 -30.76 -6.66
N ILE A 4 -28.08 -30.77 -5.63
CA ILE A 4 -28.67 -29.56 -5.05
C ILE A 4 -27.61 -28.82 -4.23
N VAL A 5 -26.81 -29.56 -3.46
CA VAL A 5 -25.69 -28.99 -2.70
C VAL A 5 -24.63 -28.39 -3.63
N ALA A 6 -24.29 -29.09 -4.72
CA ALA A 6 -23.35 -28.58 -5.72
C ALA A 6 -23.86 -27.29 -6.39
N ALA A 7 -25.14 -27.23 -6.77
CA ALA A 7 -25.74 -26.04 -7.34
C ALA A 7 -25.71 -24.83 -6.38
N LEU A 8 -26.00 -25.04 -5.09
CA LEU A 8 -25.96 -23.99 -4.08
C LEU A 8 -24.55 -23.42 -3.86
N ILE A 9 -23.52 -24.28 -3.88
CA ILE A 9 -22.12 -23.84 -3.74
C ILE A 9 -21.69 -23.03 -4.97
N CYS A 10 -22.05 -23.46 -6.19
CA CYS A 10 -21.76 -22.71 -7.40
C CYS A 10 -22.44 -21.32 -7.40
N ILE A 11 -23.67 -21.23 -6.93
CA ILE A 11 -24.38 -19.94 -6.83
C ILE A 11 -23.73 -19.05 -5.77
N ALA A 12 -23.42 -19.59 -4.59
CA ALA A 12 -22.78 -18.84 -3.51
C ALA A 12 -21.39 -18.31 -3.90
N THR A 13 -20.59 -19.11 -4.62
CA THR A 13 -19.27 -18.69 -5.12
C THR A 13 -19.38 -17.65 -6.22
N ALA A 14 -20.31 -17.82 -7.17
CA ALA A 14 -20.59 -16.83 -8.20
C ALA A 14 -21.02 -15.49 -7.56
N LEU A 15 -21.89 -15.52 -6.55
CA LEU A 15 -22.30 -14.34 -5.77
C LEU A 15 -21.13 -13.70 -5.04
N PHE A 16 -20.30 -14.50 -4.36
CA PHE A 16 -19.13 -14.01 -3.63
C PHE A 16 -18.13 -13.30 -4.55
N ILE A 17 -17.91 -13.82 -5.76
CA ILE A 17 -17.03 -13.22 -6.78
C ILE A 17 -17.68 -11.96 -7.39
N SER A 18 -19.01 -11.89 -7.45
CA SER A 18 -19.71 -10.72 -7.99
C SER A 18 -19.83 -9.57 -6.98
N VAL A 19 -19.85 -9.82 -5.67
CA VAL A 19 -19.86 -8.77 -4.63
C VAL A 19 -18.79 -7.67 -4.83
N PRO A 20 -17.49 -7.95 -5.07
CA PRO A 20 -16.50 -6.90 -5.28
C PRO A 20 -16.72 -6.10 -6.58
N PHE A 21 -17.43 -6.66 -7.55
CA PHE A 21 -17.71 -6.00 -8.82
C PHE A 21 -18.92 -5.04 -8.75
N TRP A 22 -19.87 -5.30 -7.85
CA TRP A 22 -21.01 -4.41 -7.58
C TRP A 22 -20.70 -3.33 -6.53
N GLY A 23 -19.62 -3.49 -5.75
CA GLY A 23 -19.26 -2.63 -4.61
C GLY A 23 -18.53 -1.31 -4.92
N HIS A 24 -18.32 -0.94 -6.19
CA HIS A 24 -17.75 0.38 -6.55
C HIS A 24 -18.81 1.41 -6.97
N ARG A 25 -19.99 1.39 -6.35
CA ARG A 25 -20.75 2.63 -6.13
C ARG A 25 -20.42 3.13 -4.74
N VAL A 26 -19.35 3.91 -4.66
CA VAL A 26 -18.96 4.63 -3.45
C VAL A 26 -20.01 5.71 -3.21
N GLU A 27 -21.09 5.33 -2.53
CA GLU A 27 -22.03 6.28 -1.95
C GLU A 27 -21.30 7.07 -0.85
N GLY A 28 -21.03 8.34 -1.14
CA GLY A 28 -21.01 9.37 -0.09
C GLY A 28 -19.68 9.75 0.55
N ILE A 29 -18.53 9.48 -0.06
CA ILE A 29 -17.41 10.42 0.10
C ILE A 29 -17.68 11.52 -0.94
N PRO A 30 -17.66 12.83 -0.61
CA PRO A 30 -17.72 13.88 -1.62
C PRO A 30 -16.41 13.82 -2.44
N LEU A 31 -16.31 12.79 -3.28
CA LEU A 31 -15.32 12.73 -4.32
C LEU A 31 -15.66 13.85 -5.28
N PRO A 32 -14.67 14.68 -5.66
CA PRO A 32 -14.81 15.54 -6.81
C PRO A 32 -15.29 14.65 -7.96
N LEU A 33 -16.43 15.01 -8.56
CA LEU A 33 -16.97 14.34 -9.73
C LEU A 33 -15.91 14.41 -10.84
N ILE A 34 -15.02 13.42 -10.88
CA ILE A 34 -14.17 13.16 -12.03
C ILE A 34 -15.16 12.80 -13.12
N THR A 35 -15.45 13.79 -13.98
CA THR A 35 -16.35 13.64 -15.12
C THR A 35 -15.90 12.41 -15.91
N ARG A 36 -16.84 11.66 -16.49
CA ARG A 36 -16.55 10.42 -17.23
C ARG A 36 -15.38 10.56 -18.23
N THR A 37 -15.21 11.74 -18.81
CA THR A 37 -14.08 12.12 -19.67
C THR A 37 -12.73 12.19 -18.94
N GLN A 38 -12.66 12.77 -17.74
CA GLN A 38 -11.44 12.82 -16.94
C GLN A 38 -11.00 11.43 -16.47
N GLY A 39 -11.94 10.51 -16.23
CA GLY A 39 -11.63 9.12 -15.90
C GLY A 39 -10.97 8.37 -17.07
N GLU A 40 -11.41 8.65 -18.29
CA GLU A 40 -10.85 8.10 -19.52
C GLU A 40 -9.44 8.67 -19.79
N ASP A 41 -9.28 10.01 -19.67
CA ASP A 41 -7.98 10.69 -19.78
C ASP A 41 -6.97 10.21 -18.73
N LEU A 42 -7.42 10.00 -17.48
CA LEU A 42 -6.57 9.48 -16.41
C LEU A 42 -6.13 8.04 -16.70
N GLY A 43 -7.02 7.20 -17.24
CA GLY A 43 -6.68 5.83 -17.63
C GLY A 43 -5.58 5.78 -18.68
N VAL A 44 -5.69 6.59 -19.74
CA VAL A 44 -4.67 6.69 -20.80
C VAL A 44 -3.33 7.18 -20.23
N LEU A 45 -3.35 8.17 -19.34
CA LEU A 45 -2.13 8.68 -18.72
C LEU A 45 -1.46 7.66 -17.80
N VAL A 46 -2.25 6.86 -17.06
CA VAL A 46 -1.75 5.78 -16.22
C VAL A 46 -1.11 4.67 -17.05
N GLU A 47 -1.73 4.30 -18.17
CA GLU A 47 -1.16 3.33 -19.11
C GLU A 47 0.15 3.85 -19.71
N GLN A 48 0.18 5.12 -20.10
CA GLN A 48 1.38 5.77 -20.64
C GLN A 48 2.52 5.81 -19.61
N ARG A 49 2.21 6.06 -18.33
CA ARG A 49 3.18 5.97 -17.23
C ARG A 49 3.75 4.55 -17.14
N ASP A 50 2.89 3.54 -17.16
CA ASP A 50 3.31 2.15 -17.01
C ASP A 50 4.14 1.66 -18.19
N ALA A 51 3.86 2.15 -19.40
CA ALA A 51 4.68 1.93 -20.58
C ALA A 51 6.10 2.51 -20.39
N LEU A 52 6.21 3.79 -20.02
CA LEU A 52 7.52 4.44 -19.80
C LEU A 52 8.34 3.79 -18.68
N LEU A 53 7.68 3.29 -17.63
CA LEU A 53 8.35 2.56 -16.55
C LEU A 53 8.84 1.17 -17.00
N ARG A 54 8.14 0.51 -17.92
CA ARG A 54 8.63 -0.72 -18.56
C ARG A 54 9.82 -0.43 -19.46
N ASP A 55 9.74 0.60 -20.30
CA ASP A 55 10.85 1.00 -21.17
C ASP A 55 12.12 1.32 -20.36
N MET A 56 11.98 1.98 -19.20
CA MET A 56 13.11 2.24 -18.31
C MET A 56 13.78 0.96 -17.78
N LYS A 57 12.99 -0.10 -17.50
CA LYS A 57 13.50 -1.39 -17.08
C LYS A 57 14.14 -2.16 -18.23
N ASP A 58 13.55 -2.09 -19.40
CA ASP A 58 14.08 -2.75 -20.60
C ASP A 58 15.44 -2.14 -20.98
N LEU A 59 15.61 -0.83 -20.86
CA LEU A 59 16.92 -0.16 -21.03
C LEU A 59 17.96 -0.64 -20.01
N GLU A 60 17.58 -0.82 -18.75
CA GLU A 60 18.48 -1.32 -17.70
C GLU A 60 18.91 -2.75 -17.97
N PHE A 61 17.97 -3.59 -18.40
CA PHE A 61 18.24 -4.95 -18.85
C PHE A 61 19.15 -4.97 -20.08
N ASP A 62 18.93 -4.10 -21.06
CA ASP A 62 19.75 -4.03 -22.27
C ASP A 62 21.19 -3.60 -21.97
N LEU A 63 21.41 -2.71 -20.99
CA LEU A 63 22.74 -2.36 -20.50
C LEU A 63 23.41 -3.55 -19.80
N GLU A 64 22.68 -4.24 -18.91
CA GLU A 64 23.20 -5.42 -18.19
C GLU A 64 23.57 -6.56 -19.15
N MET A 65 22.81 -6.72 -20.22
CA MET A 65 23.08 -7.68 -21.29
C MET A 65 24.16 -7.21 -22.28
N GLY A 66 24.69 -5.99 -22.10
CA GLY A 66 25.70 -5.40 -22.98
C GLY A 66 25.23 -5.12 -24.41
N LYS A 67 23.91 -4.98 -24.62
CA LYS A 67 23.32 -4.66 -25.94
C LYS A 67 23.48 -3.18 -26.31
N ILE A 68 23.64 -2.32 -25.31
CA ILE A 68 23.81 -0.88 -25.46
C ILE A 68 25.01 -0.42 -24.62
N GLU A 69 25.68 0.63 -25.07
CA GLU A 69 26.79 1.23 -24.34
C GLU A 69 26.29 2.12 -23.19
N ALA A 70 27.17 2.37 -22.20
CA ALA A 70 26.83 3.15 -21.01
C ALA A 70 26.44 4.60 -21.33
N ASP A 71 27.08 5.21 -22.33
CA ASP A 71 26.80 6.59 -22.75
C ASP A 71 25.43 6.69 -23.42
N ASP A 72 25.10 5.75 -24.33
CA ASP A 72 23.79 5.66 -24.98
C ASP A 72 22.69 5.40 -23.95
N TYR A 73 22.92 4.47 -23.01
CA TYR A 73 22.00 4.20 -21.92
C TYR A 73 21.71 5.48 -21.11
N ALA A 74 22.73 6.24 -20.72
CA ALA A 74 22.56 7.44 -19.93
C ALA A 74 21.67 8.48 -20.65
N GLN A 75 21.87 8.65 -21.95
CA GLN A 75 21.07 9.56 -22.77
C GLN A 75 19.61 9.09 -22.89
N LEU A 76 19.40 7.81 -23.25
CA LEU A 76 18.08 7.19 -23.36
C LEU A 76 17.33 7.28 -22.03
N ARG A 77 17.98 6.88 -20.94
CA ARG A 77 17.46 6.91 -19.57
C ARG A 77 17.01 8.30 -19.14
N ALA A 78 17.80 9.33 -19.44
CA ALA A 78 17.46 10.71 -19.13
C ALA A 78 16.21 11.17 -19.90
N SER A 79 16.11 10.83 -21.20
CA SER A 79 14.98 11.21 -22.03
C SER A 79 13.68 10.52 -21.60
N THR A 80 13.71 9.21 -21.31
CA THR A 80 12.56 8.45 -20.82
C THR A 80 12.15 8.91 -19.43
N ALA A 81 13.10 9.23 -18.55
CA ALA A 81 12.80 9.78 -17.22
C ALA A 81 12.12 11.15 -17.31
N ALA A 82 12.57 12.03 -18.21
CA ALA A 82 11.92 13.31 -18.46
C ALA A 82 10.47 13.12 -18.94
N ALA A 83 10.24 12.22 -19.90
CA ALA A 83 8.90 11.87 -20.37
C ALA A 83 8.00 11.33 -19.24
N ALA A 84 8.52 10.43 -18.41
CA ALA A 84 7.77 9.85 -17.29
C ALA A 84 7.36 10.92 -16.27
N SER A 85 8.28 11.85 -15.95
CA SER A 85 7.99 12.96 -15.03
C SER A 85 6.88 13.88 -15.56
N ALA A 86 6.86 14.14 -16.88
CA ALA A 86 5.83 14.96 -17.52
C ALA A 86 4.44 14.29 -17.46
N VAL A 87 4.37 12.98 -17.64
CA VAL A 87 3.11 12.22 -17.51
C VAL A 87 2.62 12.23 -16.06
N LEU A 88 3.52 12.03 -15.09
CA LEU A 88 3.17 12.07 -13.66
C LEU A 88 2.61 13.45 -13.24
N GLN A 89 3.16 14.55 -13.74
CA GLN A 89 2.64 15.90 -13.48
C GLN A 89 1.21 16.09 -14.05
N LYS A 90 0.92 15.52 -15.22
CA LYS A 90 -0.44 15.56 -15.79
C LYS A 90 -1.42 14.78 -14.93
N ILE A 91 -1.02 13.59 -14.45
CA ILE A 91 -1.81 12.78 -13.52
C ILE A 91 -2.08 13.56 -12.23
N GLU A 92 -1.06 14.19 -11.65
CA GLU A 92 -1.21 14.99 -10.43
C GLU A 92 -2.20 16.16 -10.63
N THR A 93 -2.12 16.83 -11.78
CA THR A 93 -3.02 17.94 -12.13
C THR A 93 -4.49 17.49 -12.19
N ILE A 94 -4.75 16.29 -12.72
CA ILE A 94 -6.11 15.72 -12.83
C ILE A 94 -6.58 15.17 -11.48
N THR A 95 -5.68 14.58 -10.70
CA THR A 95 -5.99 13.90 -9.43
C THR A 95 -6.15 14.89 -8.27
N THR A 96 -5.62 16.11 -8.40
CA THR A 96 -5.65 17.13 -7.34
C THR A 96 -6.62 18.27 -7.68
N PRO A 97 -7.93 18.10 -7.48
CA PRO A 97 -8.86 19.22 -7.58
C PRO A 97 -8.82 20.07 -6.30
N ALA A 98 -8.46 21.34 -6.47
CA ALA A 98 -8.97 22.49 -5.71
C ALA A 98 -8.72 22.59 -4.17
N THR A 99 -7.61 22.08 -3.61
CA THR A 99 -7.16 22.51 -2.26
C THR A 99 -6.23 23.73 -2.28
N GLN A 100 -5.80 24.21 -3.45
CA GLN A 100 -4.81 25.29 -3.55
C GLN A 100 -5.41 26.71 -3.71
N ASP A 101 -6.73 26.84 -3.96
CA ASP A 101 -7.33 28.15 -4.26
C ASP A 101 -7.58 29.02 -2.99
N THR A 102 -7.62 28.40 -1.79
CA THR A 102 -7.68 29.16 -0.53
C THR A 102 -6.34 29.77 -0.14
N ARG A 103 -5.21 29.29 -0.68
CA ARG A 103 -3.87 29.80 -0.35
C ARG A 103 -3.43 30.96 -1.25
N ARG A 104 -3.88 31.00 -2.52
CA ARG A 104 -3.46 32.03 -3.49
C ARG A 104 -4.29 33.32 -3.42
N LYS A 105 -5.57 33.26 -3.05
CA LYS A 105 -6.43 34.46 -2.90
C LYS A 105 -6.11 35.31 -1.67
N LYS A 106 -5.48 34.77 -0.62
CA LYS A 106 -5.13 35.56 0.60
C LYS A 106 -3.96 36.53 0.41
N ARG A 107 -3.23 36.50 -0.71
CA ARG A 107 -2.10 37.43 -0.98
C ARG A 107 -2.48 38.73 -1.69
N LYS A 108 -3.74 38.91 -2.12
CA LYS A 108 -4.16 40.12 -2.88
C LYS A 108 -5.25 40.98 -2.22
N GLY A 109 -5.65 40.68 -1.00
CA GLY A 109 -6.57 41.55 -0.26
C GLY A 109 -6.42 41.40 1.24
N SER A 110 -5.64 42.28 1.86
CA SER A 110 -6.12 43.06 3.01
C SER A 110 -5.03 44.05 3.47
N ALA A 111 -5.08 45.27 2.94
CA ALA A 111 -4.69 46.44 3.70
C ALA A 111 -5.91 46.86 4.55
N ALA A 112 -6.23 46.06 5.56
CA ALA A 112 -7.15 46.40 6.64
C ALA A 112 -6.97 45.34 7.73
N GLY A 113 -6.35 45.75 8.83
CA GLY A 113 -5.99 44.86 9.93
C GLY A 113 -7.20 44.27 10.63
N THR A 114 -7.06 43.02 11.06
CA THR A 114 -7.20 42.56 12.46
C THR A 114 -6.79 41.08 12.50
N ASP A 115 -6.06 40.72 13.55
CA ASP A 115 -5.78 39.36 14.05
C ASP A 115 -4.84 38.46 13.23
N PHE A 116 -3.55 38.75 13.38
CA PHE A 116 -2.44 37.86 13.04
C PHE A 116 -2.32 36.74 14.09
N ILE A 117 -3.05 35.64 13.92
CA ILE A 117 -2.63 34.36 14.54
C ILE A 117 -1.41 33.89 13.75
N SER A 118 -0.26 33.78 14.40
CA SER A 118 1.00 33.42 13.72
C SER A 118 0.90 32.01 13.11
N GLU A 119 1.47 31.80 11.91
CA GLU A 119 1.52 30.49 11.25
C GLU A 119 2.14 29.38 12.13
N ARG A 120 2.97 29.79 13.09
CA ARG A 120 3.56 28.91 14.10
C ARG A 120 2.52 28.32 15.05
N GLU A 121 1.50 29.10 15.42
CA GLU A 121 0.38 28.69 16.28
C GLU A 121 -0.48 27.62 15.60
N LEU A 122 -0.80 27.84 14.31
CA LEU A 122 -1.57 26.90 13.48
C LEU A 122 -0.84 25.57 13.28
N HIS A 123 0.46 25.63 13.03
CA HIS A 123 1.27 24.41 12.93
C HIS A 123 1.33 23.68 14.28
N HIS A 124 1.48 24.40 15.38
CA HIS A 124 1.53 23.81 16.73
C HIS A 124 0.19 23.16 17.13
N GLN A 125 -0.95 23.80 16.81
CA GLN A 125 -2.27 23.20 17.01
C GLN A 125 -2.47 21.94 16.16
N SER A 126 -1.99 21.93 14.91
CA SER A 126 -2.10 20.76 14.04
C SER A 126 -1.26 19.58 14.52
N LEU A 127 -0.09 19.84 15.12
CA LEU A 127 0.76 18.81 15.71
C LEU A 127 0.15 18.24 16.99
N ALA A 128 -0.42 19.10 17.84
CA ALA A 128 -1.13 18.68 19.04
C ALA A 128 -2.34 17.80 18.71
N GLN A 129 -3.17 18.22 17.73
CA GLN A 129 -4.30 17.41 17.25
C GLN A 129 -3.87 16.06 16.67
N ARG A 130 -2.73 16.01 15.96
CA ARG A 130 -2.19 14.75 15.45
C ARG A 130 -1.74 13.83 16.57
N ALA A 131 -1.04 14.36 17.57
CA ALA A 131 -0.60 13.58 18.73
C ALA A 131 -1.80 13.03 19.54
N GLU A 132 -2.87 13.82 19.70
CA GLU A 132 -4.10 13.39 20.34
C GLU A 132 -4.79 12.25 19.56
N LEU A 133 -4.87 12.38 18.23
CA LEU A 133 -5.45 11.35 17.37
C LEU A 133 -4.62 10.05 17.40
N GLU A 134 -3.29 10.16 17.38
CA GLU A 134 -2.38 9.01 17.50
C GLU A 134 -2.57 8.28 18.83
N ALA A 135 -2.70 9.02 19.94
CA ALA A 135 -2.98 8.44 21.26
C ALA A 135 -4.35 7.74 21.31
N GLU A 136 -5.38 8.33 20.69
CA GLU A 136 -6.71 7.71 20.60
C GLU A 136 -6.67 6.40 19.80
N ILE A 137 -5.95 6.39 18.67
CA ILE A 137 -5.75 5.19 17.85
C ILE A 137 -5.04 4.10 18.65
N GLU A 138 -4.01 4.42 19.42
CA GLU A 138 -3.29 3.45 20.25
C GLU A 138 -4.18 2.80 21.32
N VAL A 139 -5.06 3.60 21.95
CA VAL A 139 -6.06 3.10 22.90
C VAL A 139 -7.06 2.17 22.21
N LEU A 140 -7.54 2.53 21.02
CA LEU A 140 -8.47 1.71 20.24
C LEU A 140 -7.85 0.37 19.81
N ILE A 141 -6.58 0.38 19.38
CA ILE A 141 -5.84 -0.83 19.03
C ILE A 141 -5.70 -1.73 20.26
N THR A 142 -5.34 -1.17 21.42
CA THR A 142 -5.18 -1.94 22.66
C THR A 142 -6.49 -2.56 23.11
N ARG A 143 -7.60 -1.80 23.05
CA ARG A 143 -8.95 -2.30 23.37
C ARG A 143 -9.37 -3.41 22.41
N LYS A 144 -9.08 -3.28 21.11
CA LYS A 144 -9.39 -4.30 20.10
C LYS A 144 -8.56 -5.57 20.32
N ARG A 145 -7.27 -5.45 20.63
CA ARG A 145 -6.40 -6.58 20.98
C ARG A 145 -6.89 -7.32 22.23
N ARG A 146 -7.32 -6.61 23.27
CA ARG A 146 -7.90 -7.23 24.47
C ARG A 146 -9.21 -7.98 24.17
N LYS A 147 -10.08 -7.41 23.32
CA LYS A 147 -11.31 -8.09 22.86
C LYS A 147 -11.01 -9.35 22.04
N LEU A 148 -10.04 -9.28 21.13
CA LEU A 148 -9.61 -10.44 20.35
C LEU A 148 -8.99 -11.52 21.23
N ALA A 149 -8.10 -11.16 22.16
CA ALA A 149 -7.53 -12.10 23.12
C ALA A 149 -8.58 -12.75 24.01
N ALA A 150 -9.58 -12.00 24.48
CA ALA A 150 -10.71 -12.55 25.26
C ALA A 150 -11.59 -13.50 24.42
N SER A 151 -11.76 -13.25 23.12
CA SER A 151 -12.45 -14.17 22.21
C SER A 151 -11.63 -15.42 21.85
N GLN A 152 -10.30 -15.33 21.79
CA GLN A 152 -9.43 -16.44 21.36
C GLN A 152 -9.23 -17.50 22.46
N VAL A 153 -9.44 -17.16 23.73
CA VAL A 153 -9.36 -18.10 24.88
C VAL A 153 -10.57 -19.05 24.90
N VAL A 154 -11.68 -18.71 24.25
CA VAL A 154 -12.89 -19.55 24.23
C VAL A 154 -12.89 -20.53 23.04
N SER A 155 -12.04 -20.32 22.02
CA SER A 155 -12.00 -21.18 20.82
C SER A 155 -10.87 -22.22 20.78
N ASN A 156 -9.82 -22.09 21.61
CA ASN A 156 -8.73 -23.07 21.65
C ASN A 156 -8.84 -24.02 22.84
N GLY A 157 -9.91 -24.81 22.84
CA GLY A 157 -9.98 -26.03 23.63
C GLY A 157 -9.33 -27.19 22.91
N HIS A 158 -8.02 -27.17 22.59
CA HIS A 158 -7.26 -28.36 22.19
C HIS A 158 -5.75 -28.25 22.50
N ALA A 159 -5.29 -29.26 23.25
CA ALA A 159 -3.92 -29.75 23.45
C ALA A 159 -3.03 -29.08 24.52
N ALA A 160 -2.96 -29.79 25.66
CA ALA A 160 -1.83 -29.81 26.57
C ALA A 160 -0.48 -30.03 25.84
N PRO A 161 0.66 -29.57 26.39
CA PRO A 161 1.94 -29.67 25.70
C PRO A 161 2.44 -31.11 25.73
N ILE A 162 2.46 -31.77 24.56
CA ILE A 162 3.23 -33.01 24.38
C ILE A 162 4.67 -32.60 24.12
N ALA A 163 5.49 -32.70 25.16
CA ALA A 163 6.93 -32.59 25.09
C ALA A 163 7.51 -33.80 24.36
N THR A 164 7.91 -33.63 23.11
CA THR A 164 9.04 -34.33 22.44
C THR A 164 9.17 -33.79 21.02
N SER A 165 9.88 -32.69 20.84
CA SER A 165 10.45 -32.32 19.56
C SER A 165 11.93 -32.07 19.76
N GLY A 166 12.76 -32.73 18.96
CA GLY A 166 14.20 -32.48 18.95
C GLY A 166 14.49 -31.02 18.59
N SER A 167 15.74 -30.63 18.74
CA SER A 167 16.23 -29.35 18.23
C SER A 167 17.50 -29.58 17.44
N TRP A 168 17.66 -28.87 16.33
CA TRP A 168 18.87 -28.93 15.50
C TRP A 168 19.54 -27.55 15.47
N GLN A 169 20.87 -27.51 15.36
CA GLN A 169 21.62 -26.27 15.27
C GLN A 169 22.06 -26.01 13.83
N CYS A 170 21.86 -24.78 13.38
CA CYS A 170 22.30 -24.37 12.07
C CYS A 170 23.83 -24.24 12.03
N GLU A 171 24.49 -24.97 11.14
CA GLU A 171 25.95 -24.92 10.97
C GLU A 171 26.46 -23.58 10.42
N SER A 172 25.59 -22.82 9.74
CA SER A 172 25.96 -21.53 9.15
C SER A 172 25.88 -20.35 10.14
N CYS A 173 24.89 -20.34 11.03
CA CYS A 173 24.67 -19.21 11.95
C CYS A 173 24.61 -19.58 13.44
N GLY A 174 24.71 -20.86 13.78
CA GLY A 174 24.76 -21.36 15.16
C GLY A 174 23.44 -21.36 15.92
N ARG A 175 22.32 -20.95 15.31
CA ARG A 175 21.02 -20.90 15.99
C ARG A 175 20.40 -22.28 16.15
N THR A 176 19.81 -22.51 17.31
CA THR A 176 18.98 -23.68 17.60
C THR A 176 17.58 -23.50 17.04
N MET A 177 17.14 -24.44 16.23
CA MET A 177 15.83 -24.49 15.57
C MET A 177 15.04 -25.71 16.05
N SER A 178 13.72 -25.68 15.87
CA SER A 178 12.88 -26.83 16.21
C SER A 178 13.03 -27.93 15.15
N ASP A 179 12.85 -29.20 15.53
CA ASP A 179 12.89 -30.33 14.57
C ASP A 179 11.82 -30.24 13.46
N ALA A 180 10.78 -29.43 13.67
CA ALA A 180 9.74 -29.15 12.68
C ALA A 180 10.22 -28.18 11.57
N ASP A 181 11.27 -27.39 11.84
CA ASP A 181 11.77 -26.39 10.90
C ASP A 181 12.71 -27.06 9.87
N ARG A 182 12.34 -26.98 8.58
CA ARG A 182 13.16 -27.52 7.47
C ARG A 182 14.31 -26.59 7.05
N PHE A 183 14.20 -25.31 7.39
CA PHE A 183 15.16 -24.25 7.02
C PHE A 183 15.42 -23.34 8.21
N CYS A 184 16.59 -22.70 8.25
CA CYS A 184 16.90 -21.71 9.26
C CYS A 184 16.20 -20.38 8.95
N GLY A 185 15.36 -19.88 9.86
CA GLY A 185 14.69 -18.58 9.70
C GLY A 185 15.61 -17.35 9.76
N SER A 186 16.91 -17.53 10.07
CA SER A 186 17.88 -16.43 10.13
C SER A 186 18.74 -16.30 8.88
N CYS A 187 19.29 -17.42 8.39
CA CYS A 187 20.20 -17.43 7.24
C CYS A 187 19.60 -18.08 6.00
N GLY A 188 18.43 -18.72 6.11
CA GLY A 188 17.73 -19.34 4.98
C GLY A 188 18.26 -20.70 4.53
N LEU A 189 19.35 -21.21 5.12
CA LEU A 189 19.90 -22.51 4.73
C LEU A 189 18.99 -23.67 5.17
N PRO A 190 18.84 -24.72 4.33
CA PRO A 190 18.14 -25.94 4.72
C PRO A 190 18.89 -26.66 5.84
N ARG A 191 18.17 -27.48 6.60
CA ARG A 191 18.79 -28.44 7.52
C ARG A 191 19.70 -29.38 6.72
N SER A 192 20.95 -29.53 7.16
CA SER A 192 21.87 -30.52 6.62
C SER A 192 21.29 -31.92 6.89
N SER A 193 20.81 -32.60 5.85
CA SER A 193 20.50 -34.02 5.93
C SER A 193 21.81 -34.78 5.78
N THR A 194 22.35 -35.31 6.87
CA THR A 194 23.40 -36.34 6.79
C THR A 194 22.74 -37.70 6.66
#